data_AF-A0A1X7R5N3-F1
#
_entry.id   AF-A0A1X7R5N3-F1
#
_cell.length_a   1.000
_cell.length_b   1.000
_cell.length_c   1.000
_cell.angle_alpha   90.00
_cell.angle_beta   90.00
_cell.angle_gamma   90.00
#
_symmetry.space_group_name_H-M   'P 1'
#
loop_
_entity.id
_entity.type
_entity.pdbx_description
1 polymer ?
#
loop_
_entity_poly.entity_id
_entity_poly.type
_entity_poly.pdbx_seq_one_letter_code
_entity_poly.pdbx_strand_id
1 'polypeptide(L)'
;MSDAGMPLETSSKSRGANVSGRTWKVAKQPMRAKSKVVKNKRLTSWELKEQKRLEDKQFKERVKALKDEKAEEKQKRNQALKERREKKEEEERYEKMAVKMHAKKVERMRRREKRNKMLKER
;
A
#
# COMPACT_ATOMS: atom_id res chain seq x y z
N MET A 1 -39.98 -20.61 16.11
CA MET A 1 -39.08 -20.38 17.24
C MET A 1 -38.51 -18.97 17.07
N SER A 2 -39.22 -17.92 17.46
CA SER A 2 -39.21 -17.31 18.81
C SER A 2 -37.79 -16.87 19.21
N ASP A 3 -37.46 -15.59 19.05
CA ASP A 3 -37.63 -14.65 20.15
C ASP A 3 -37.49 -13.18 19.70
N ALA A 4 -38.28 -12.33 20.35
CA ALA A 4 -38.50 -10.92 20.03
C ALA A 4 -37.52 -10.01 20.77
N GLY A 5 -37.40 -8.76 20.32
CA GLY A 5 -36.57 -7.78 21.02
C GLY A 5 -36.81 -6.34 20.57
N MET A 6 -38.07 -5.89 20.59
CA MET A 6 -38.37 -4.44 20.62
C MET A 6 -37.58 -3.80 21.78
N PRO A 7 -36.91 -2.65 21.60
CA PRO A 7 -36.48 -1.86 22.73
C PRO A 7 -37.71 -1.25 23.40
N LEU A 8 -38.20 -1.93 24.42
CA LEU A 8 -39.22 -1.45 25.34
C LEU A 8 -38.74 -0.16 26.01
N GLU A 9 -39.58 0.85 25.83
CA GLU A 9 -39.86 2.00 26.70
C GLU A 9 -38.75 2.51 27.63
N THR A 10 -38.43 3.78 27.44
CA THR A 10 -37.64 4.59 28.36
C THR A 10 -38.35 4.71 29.72
N SER A 11 -38.02 3.80 30.63
CA SER A 11 -38.39 3.87 32.05
C SER A 11 -37.92 5.20 32.66
N SER A 12 -38.80 6.19 32.65
CA SER A 12 -38.59 7.41 33.41
C SER A 12 -38.72 7.07 34.89
N LYS A 13 -37.60 7.11 35.62
CA LYS A 13 -37.53 6.86 37.07
C LYS A 13 -38.44 7.85 37.81
N SER A 14 -39.68 7.44 38.09
CA SER A 14 -40.62 8.18 38.93
C SER A 14 -40.24 7.99 40.39
N ARG A 15 -40.19 9.08 41.16
CA ARG A 15 -39.97 9.02 42.62
C ARG A 15 -41.34 9.05 43.31
N GLY A 16 -41.72 7.91 43.88
CA GLY A 16 -42.89 7.73 44.72
C GLY A 16 -44.01 6.94 44.05
N ALA A 17 -44.42 5.84 44.67
CA ALA A 17 -45.64 5.12 44.31
C ALA A 17 -46.85 5.89 44.82
N ASN A 18 -47.77 6.28 43.94
CA ASN A 18 -49.07 6.80 44.34
C ASN A 18 -50.08 5.64 44.37
N VAL A 19 -50.95 5.62 45.37
CA VAL A 19 -51.93 4.55 45.62
C VAL A 19 -52.93 4.40 44.46
N SER A 20 -53.13 5.45 43.64
CA SER A 20 -54.04 5.45 42.49
C SER A 20 -53.42 5.12 41.13
N GLY A 21 -52.12 4.77 41.06
CA GLY A 21 -51.44 4.37 39.82
C GLY A 21 -51.18 5.50 38.80
N ARG A 22 -51.69 6.72 39.01
CA ARG A 22 -51.45 7.86 38.11
C ARG A 22 -50.17 8.63 38.50
N THR A 23 -49.16 8.59 37.63
CA THR A 23 -47.89 9.29 37.81
C THR A 23 -48.00 10.76 37.38
N TRP A 24 -47.97 11.69 38.34
CA TRP A 24 -48.16 13.14 38.06
C TRP A 24 -46.86 13.95 37.93
N LYS A 25 -45.70 13.37 38.28
CA LYS A 25 -44.42 14.09 38.25
C LYS A 25 -43.37 13.33 37.43
N VAL A 26 -43.28 13.67 36.14
CA VAL A 26 -42.11 13.27 35.33
C VAL A 26 -40.93 14.12 35.78
N ALA A 27 -39.85 13.48 36.24
CA ALA A 27 -38.63 14.17 36.63
C ALA A 27 -37.95 14.78 35.39
N LYS A 28 -38.28 16.04 35.09
CA LYS A 28 -37.60 16.80 34.03
C LYS A 28 -36.18 17.11 34.50
N GLN A 29 -35.18 16.67 33.73
CA GLN A 29 -33.81 17.12 33.94
C GLN A 29 -33.74 18.64 33.72
N PRO A 30 -33.00 19.39 34.56
CA PRO A 30 -32.83 20.82 34.36
C PRO A 30 -32.17 21.07 32.99
N MET A 31 -32.77 21.98 32.21
CA MET A 31 -32.25 22.35 30.89
C MET A 31 -30.88 23.02 31.04
N ARG A 32 -29.81 22.24 30.90
CA ARG A 32 -28.44 22.78 30.88
C ARG A 32 -28.21 23.45 29.52
N ALA A 33 -28.36 24.77 29.46
CA ALA A 33 -28.14 25.60 28.27
C ALA A 33 -26.79 25.34 27.56
N LYS A 34 -25.76 24.91 28.31
CA LYS A 34 -24.43 24.60 27.74
C LYS A 34 -24.36 23.29 26.95
N SER A 35 -25.31 22.38 27.13
CA SER A 35 -25.12 20.96 26.80
C SER A 35 -25.78 20.46 25.52
N LYS A 36 -26.77 21.15 24.94
CA LYS A 36 -27.52 20.54 23.82
C LYS A 36 -27.82 21.39 22.59
N VAL A 37 -27.76 22.73 22.63
CA VAL A 37 -28.17 23.53 21.47
C VAL A 37 -27.43 24.85 21.40
N VAL A 38 -26.20 24.84 20.91
CA VAL A 38 -25.71 26.03 20.19
C VAL A 38 -25.39 25.53 18.80
N LYS A 39 -26.36 25.62 17.89
CA LYS A 39 -26.21 25.26 16.47
C LYS A 39 -25.05 26.02 15.79
N ASN A 40 -24.57 27.10 16.43
CA ASN A 40 -23.49 27.98 16.00
C ASN A 40 -22.33 28.04 17.02
N LYS A 41 -22.06 26.95 17.77
CA LYS A 41 -20.91 26.95 18.68
C LYS A 41 -19.64 26.96 17.85
N ARG A 42 -18.94 28.09 17.84
CA ARG A 42 -17.60 28.18 17.25
C ARG A 42 -16.73 27.13 17.94
N LEU A 43 -16.05 26.30 17.14
CA LEU A 43 -15.09 25.32 17.63
C LEU A 43 -14.12 26.00 18.57
N THR A 44 -13.75 25.31 19.64
CA THR A 44 -12.70 25.80 20.54
C THR A 44 -11.38 25.91 19.78
N SER A 45 -10.49 26.80 20.25
CA SER A 45 -9.15 26.97 19.66
C SER A 45 -8.38 25.65 19.55
N TRP A 46 -8.60 24.73 20.50
CA TRP A 46 -8.00 23.40 20.48
C TRP A 46 -8.58 22.51 19.39
N GLU A 47 -9.90 22.41 19.28
CA GLU A 47 -10.58 21.59 18.25
C GLU A 47 -10.20 22.07 16.84
N LEU A 48 -10.05 23.38 16.61
CA LEU A 48 -9.56 23.92 15.34
C LEU A 48 -8.12 23.49 15.02
N LYS A 49 -7.23 23.44 16.03
CA LYS A 49 -5.85 22.95 15.85
C LYS A 49 -5.83 21.45 15.56
N GLU A 50 -6.72 20.69 16.20
CA GLU A 50 -6.84 19.26 16.00
C GLU A 50 -7.35 18.93 14.60
N GLN A 51 -8.38 19.63 14.11
CA GLN A 51 -8.86 19.50 12.73
C GLN A 51 -7.75 19.80 11.71
N LYS A 52 -7.05 20.93 11.87
CA LYS A 52 -5.91 21.27 10.98
C LYS A 52 -4.83 20.21 11.00
N ARG A 53 -4.50 19.68 12.18
CA ARG A 53 -3.49 18.61 12.30
C ARG A 53 -3.95 17.33 11.61
N LEU A 54 -5.24 17.00 11.66
CA LEU A 54 -5.80 15.84 10.97
C LEU A 54 -5.75 16.04 9.45
N GLU A 55 -6.13 17.22 8.96
CA GLU A 55 -6.05 17.60 7.55
C GLU A 55 -4.61 17.52 7.03
N ASP A 56 -3.65 18.09 7.77
CA ASP A 56 -2.22 18.04 7.43
C ASP A 56 -1.68 16.61 7.38
N LYS A 57 -2.11 15.74 8.30
CA LYS A 57 -1.73 14.32 8.30
C LYS A 57 -2.27 13.62 7.05
N GLN A 58 -3.55 13.77 6.77
CA GLN A 58 -4.17 13.19 5.57
C GLN A 58 -3.52 13.69 4.29
N PHE A 59 -3.19 14.99 4.22
CA PHE A 59 -2.49 15.56 3.08
C PHE A 59 -1.09 14.96 2.90
N LYS A 60 -0.31 14.87 3.99
CA LYS A 60 1.03 14.28 3.95
C LYS A 60 1.02 12.81 3.57
N GLU A 61 0.05 12.05 4.07
CA GLU A 61 -0.14 10.64 3.70
C GLU A 61 -0.42 10.48 2.21
N ARG A 62 -1.33 11.29 1.64
CA ARG A 62 -1.60 11.28 0.20
C ARG A 62 -0.37 11.67 -0.63
N VAL A 63 0.36 12.72 -0.22
CA VAL A 63 1.59 13.14 -0.90
C VAL A 63 2.67 12.07 -0.83
N LYS A 64 2.79 11.37 0.30
CA LYS A 64 3.73 10.27 0.46
C LYS A 64 3.37 9.10 -0.47
N ALA A 65 2.11 8.67 -0.48
CA ALA A 65 1.64 7.60 -1.37
C ALA A 65 1.99 7.89 -2.84
N LEU A 66 1.71 9.11 -3.32
CA LEU A 66 2.02 9.52 -4.70
C LEU A 66 3.53 9.53 -5.01
N LYS A 67 4.38 9.82 -4.02
CA LYS A 67 5.84 9.79 -4.18
C LYS A 67 6.36 8.36 -4.21
N ASP A 68 5.83 7.51 -3.34
CA ASP A 68 6.20 6.10 -3.23
C ASP A 68 5.82 5.36 -4.52
N GLU A 69 4.61 5.58 -5.06
CA GLU A 69 4.19 5.04 -6.36
C GLU A 69 5.14 5.42 -7.51
N LYS A 70 5.49 6.71 -7.63
CA LYS A 70 6.45 7.18 -8.65
C LYS A 70 7.84 6.57 -8.46
N ALA A 71 8.28 6.40 -7.21
CA ALA A 71 9.57 5.79 -6.92
C ALA A 71 9.58 4.31 -7.31
N GLU A 72 8.51 3.57 -7.01
CA GLU A 72 8.35 2.17 -7.39
C GLU A 72 8.35 1.99 -8.91
N GLU A 73 7.63 2.82 -9.67
CA GLU A 73 7.64 2.80 -11.13
C GLU A 73 9.06 2.99 -11.69
N LYS A 74 9.80 3.96 -11.14
CA LYS A 74 11.19 4.21 -11.53
C LYS A 74 12.09 3.02 -11.20
N GLN A 75 11.90 2.40 -10.03
CA GLN A 75 12.66 1.22 -9.64
C GLN A 75 12.36 0.02 -10.55
N LYS A 76 11.08 -0.25 -10.86
CA LYS A 76 10.66 -1.29 -11.79
C LYS A 76 11.31 -1.10 -13.16
N ARG A 77 11.31 0.12 -13.70
CA ARG A 77 12.00 0.45 -14.96
C ARG A 77 13.50 0.20 -14.89
N ASN A 78 14.14 0.60 -13.79
CA ASN A 78 15.57 0.39 -13.61
C ASN A 78 15.93 -1.09 -13.48
N GLN A 79 15.15 -1.88 -12.76
CA GLN A 79 15.31 -3.32 -12.62
C GLN A 79 15.19 -4.01 -13.98
N ALA A 80 14.12 -3.73 -14.74
CA ALA A 80 13.95 -4.28 -16.09
C ALA A 80 15.11 -3.93 -17.03
N LEU A 81 15.67 -2.71 -16.94
CA LEU A 81 16.85 -2.33 -17.72
C LEU A 81 18.11 -3.08 -17.31
N LYS A 82 18.32 -3.30 -16.00
CA LYS A 82 19.46 -4.08 -15.49
C LYS A 82 19.36 -5.54 -15.94
N GLU A 83 18.21 -6.17 -15.74
CA GLU A 83 17.96 -7.55 -16.18
C GLU A 83 18.18 -7.71 -17.69
N ARG A 84 17.75 -6.73 -18.50
CA ARG A 84 17.99 -6.76 -19.94
C ARG A 84 19.48 -6.64 -20.29
N ARG A 85 20.24 -5.85 -19.54
CA ARG A 85 21.70 -5.72 -19.76
C ARG A 85 22.43 -6.98 -19.35
N GLU A 86 22.09 -7.54 -18.18
CA GLU A 86 22.67 -8.78 -17.67
C GLU A 86 22.44 -9.95 -18.65
N LYS A 87 21.20 -10.12 -19.15
CA LYS A 87 20.89 -11.13 -20.18
C LYS A 87 21.72 -10.96 -21.45
N LYS A 88 21.88 -9.72 -21.93
CA LYS A 88 22.71 -9.44 -23.11
C LYS A 88 24.19 -9.73 -22.86
N GLU A 89 24.71 -9.34 -21.70
CA GLU A 89 26.10 -9.59 -21.32
C GLU A 89 26.39 -11.10 -21.20
N GLU A 90 25.43 -11.87 -20.68
CA GLU A 90 25.50 -13.33 -20.66
C GLU A 90 25.48 -13.93 -22.08
N GLU A 91 24.53 -13.52 -22.93
CA GLU A 91 24.46 -13.93 -24.33
C GLU A 91 25.78 -13.64 -25.06
N GLU A 92 26.28 -12.40 -24.98
CA GLU A 92 27.56 -12.00 -25.58
C GLU A 92 28.74 -12.81 -25.04
N ARG A 93 28.74 -13.16 -23.75
CA ARG A 93 29.78 -14.00 -23.15
C ARG A 93 29.77 -15.40 -23.76
N TYR A 94 28.59 -15.99 -23.94
CA TYR A 94 28.44 -17.29 -24.59
C TYR A 94 28.86 -17.24 -26.06
N GLU A 95 28.46 -16.20 -26.80
CA GLU A 95 28.86 -15.99 -28.19
C GLU A 95 30.39 -15.86 -28.33
N LYS A 96 31.04 -15.03 -27.49
CA LYS A 96 32.50 -14.89 -27.46
C LYS A 96 33.19 -16.25 -27.20
N MET A 97 32.62 -17.07 -26.32
CA MET A 97 33.15 -18.41 -26.03
C MET A 97 32.97 -19.36 -27.22
N ALA A 98 31.81 -19.35 -27.87
CA ALA A 98 31.54 -20.15 -29.06
C ALA A 98 32.46 -19.78 -30.22
N VAL A 99 32.66 -18.48 -30.47
CA VAL A 99 33.60 -17.96 -31.48
C VAL A 99 35.02 -18.42 -31.18
N LYS A 100 35.48 -18.35 -29.92
CA LYS A 100 36.80 -18.82 -29.51
C LYS A 100 36.98 -20.32 -29.76
N MET A 101 35.97 -21.14 -29.48
CA MET A 101 36.02 -22.57 -29.73
C MET A 101 35.99 -22.89 -31.24
N HIS A 102 35.18 -22.17 -32.02
CA HIS A 102 35.15 -22.29 -33.47
C HIS A 102 36.51 -21.93 -34.09
N ALA A 103 37.12 -20.82 -33.67
CA ALA A 103 38.45 -20.42 -34.11
C ALA A 103 39.51 -21.50 -33.82
N LYS A 104 39.49 -22.10 -32.62
CA LYS A 104 40.38 -23.24 -32.28
C LYS A 104 40.14 -24.46 -33.17
N LYS A 105 38.89 -24.75 -33.54
CA LYS A 105 38.56 -25.86 -34.45
C LYS A 105 39.11 -25.61 -35.85
N VAL A 106 38.89 -24.41 -36.40
CA VAL A 106 39.42 -24.01 -37.72
C VAL A 106 40.95 -24.06 -37.73
N GLU A 107 41.60 -23.56 -36.68
CA GLU A 107 43.06 -23.60 -36.56
C GLU A 107 43.60 -25.03 -36.52
N ARG A 108 42.94 -25.94 -35.79
CA ARG A 108 43.29 -27.37 -35.78
C ARG A 108 43.15 -28.02 -37.15
N MET A 109 42.09 -27.68 -37.90
CA MET A 109 41.90 -28.17 -39.27
C MET A 109 43.03 -27.69 -40.20
N ARG A 110 43.35 -26.38 -40.17
CA ARG A 110 44.47 -25.81 -40.93
C ARG A 110 45.81 -26.48 -40.60
N ARG A 111 46.05 -26.78 -39.31
CA ARG A 111 47.28 -27.51 -38.90
C ARG A 111 47.32 -28.95 -39.44
N ARG A 112 46.19 -29.65 -39.47
CA ARG A 112 46.09 -31.00 -40.06
C ARG A 112 46.30 -30.97 -41.58
N GLU A 113 45.67 -30.02 -42.27
CA GLU A 113 45.84 -29.83 -43.71
C GLU A 113 47.30 -29.56 -44.08
N LYS A 114 47.98 -28.65 -43.36
CA LYS A 114 49.42 -28.41 -43.54
C LYS A 114 50.24 -29.68 -43.35
N ARG A 115 49.98 -30.44 -42.29
CA ARG A 115 50.69 -31.71 -42.04
C ARG A 115 50.44 -32.75 -43.13
N ASN A 116 49.19 -32.95 -43.51
CA ASN A 116 48.82 -33.91 -44.55
C ASN A 116 49.42 -33.53 -45.90
N LYS A 117 49.50 -32.23 -46.21
CA LYS A 117 50.19 -31.73 -47.40
C LYS A 117 51.68 -32.11 -47.37
N MET A 118 52.39 -31.77 -46.29
CA MET A 118 53.81 -32.11 -46.13
C MET A 118 54.09 -33.62 -46.19
N LEU A 119 53.16 -34.45 -45.71
CA LEU A 119 53.27 -35.92 -45.76
C LEU A 119 52.91 -36.51 -47.13
N LYS A 120 52.14 -35.79 -47.95
CA LYS A 120 51.77 -36.20 -49.31
C LYS A 120 52.80 -35.76 -50.36
N GLU A 121 53.53 -34.69 -50.06
CA GLU A 121 54.63 -34.16 -50.87
C GLU A 121 55.98 -34.83 -50.56
N ARG A 122 56.02 -35.80 -49.64
CA ARG A 122 57.18 -36.61 -49.26
C ARG A 122 56.99 -38.04 -49.75
#